data_AF-A0A9D6DX61-F1
#
_entry.id   AF-A0A9D6DX61-F1
#
_cell.length_a   1.000
_cell.length_b   1.000
_cell.length_c   1.000
_cell.angle_alpha   90.00
_cell.angle_beta   90.00
_cell.angle_gamma   90.00
#
_symmetry.space_group_name_H-M   'P 1'
#
loop_
_entity.id
_entity.type
_entity.pdbx_description
1 polymer ?
#
loop_
_entity_poly.entity_id
_entity_poly.type
_entity_poly.pdbx_seq_one_letter_code
_entity_poly.pdbx_strand_id
1 'polypeptide(L)'
;MFDKISNGMKGAMGQFQMMQKLMQNENFRAFIAHPKVRELFGDPDFREVAKTQDFSKILSHPGFARLRQDPEVAGLMAKINPKELLGG
;
A
#
# COMPACT_ATOMS: atom_id res chain seq x y z
N MET A 1 18.97 20.29 -18.98
CA MET A 1 19.53 19.07 -18.36
C MET A 1 19.46 19.14 -16.83
N PHE A 2 19.92 20.24 -16.20
CA PHE A 2 19.86 20.45 -14.74
C PHE A 2 18.44 20.41 -14.13
N ASP A 3 17.43 20.93 -14.84
CA ASP A 3 16.04 20.94 -14.36
C ASP A 3 15.43 19.53 -14.19
N LYS A 4 15.68 18.63 -15.14
CA LYS A 4 15.22 17.22 -15.06
C LYS A 4 15.85 16.47 -13.87
N ILE A 5 17.13 16.74 -13.58
CA ILE A 5 17.86 16.13 -12.45
C ILE A 5 17.30 16.65 -11.12
N SER A 6 17.05 17.96 -11.01
CA SER A 6 16.46 18.59 -9.82
C SER A 6 15.04 18.08 -9.54
N ASN A 7 14.20 18.00 -10.57
CA ASN A 7 12.83 17.49 -10.44
C ASN A 7 12.79 16.00 -10.11
N GLY A 8 13.68 15.19 -10.69
CA GLY A 8 13.82 13.77 -10.34
C GLY A 8 14.24 13.56 -8.87
N MET A 9 15.20 14.34 -8.37
CA MET A 9 15.66 14.27 -6.99
C MET A 9 14.56 14.67 -5.99
N LYS A 10 13.77 15.72 -6.29
CA LYS A 10 12.62 16.11 -5.47
C LYS A 10 11.55 15.02 -5.41
N GLY A 11 11.25 14.39 -6.55
CA GLY A 11 10.31 13.27 -6.63
C GLY A 11 10.77 12.07 -5.78
N ALA A 12 12.03 11.69 -5.90
CA ALA A 12 12.61 10.59 -5.11
C ALA A 12 12.61 10.89 -3.60
N MET A 13 12.94 12.12 -3.19
CA MET A 13 12.90 12.53 -1.79
C MET A 13 11.47 12.51 -1.22
N GLY A 14 10.47 12.92 -2.00
CA GLY A 14 9.06 12.82 -1.62
C GLY A 14 8.60 11.38 -1.42
N GLN A 15 8.97 10.48 -2.34
CA GLN A 15 8.67 9.04 -2.22
C GLN A 15 9.35 8.41 -0.99
N PHE A 16 10.60 8.78 -0.70
CA PHE A 16 11.32 8.30 0.47
C PHE A 16 10.64 8.74 1.78
N GLN A 17 10.25 10.01 1.88
CA GLN A 17 9.53 10.52 3.05
C GLN A 17 8.19 9.83 3.25
N MET A 18 7.44 9.60 2.17
CA MET A 18 6.19 8.83 2.20
C MET A 18 6.42 7.41 2.73
N MET A 19 7.45 6.72 2.23
CA MET A 19 7.80 5.38 2.68
C MET A 19 8.19 5.36 4.16
N GLN A 20 8.94 6.36 4.64
CA GLN A 20 9.27 6.48 6.06
C GLN A 20 8.02 6.66 6.92
N LYS A 21 7.06 7.51 6.52
CA LYS A 21 5.79 7.71 7.24
C LYS A 21 4.96 6.43 7.30
N LEU A 22 4.86 5.72 6.17
CA LEU A 22 4.19 4.41 6.11
C LEU A 22 4.84 3.41 7.09
N MET A 23 6.17 3.34 7.10
CA MET A 23 6.91 2.45 7.98
C MET A 23 6.87 2.87 9.46
N GLN A 24 6.52 4.11 9.78
CA GLN A 24 6.31 4.57 11.16
C GLN A 24 4.88 4.33 11.65
N ASN A 25 3.91 4.17 10.74
CA ASN A 25 2.52 3.93 11.11
C ASN A 25 2.33 2.48 11.62
N GLU A 26 2.00 2.34 12.90
CA GLU A 26 1.84 1.03 13.55
C GLU A 26 0.73 0.18 12.92
N ASN A 27 -0.39 0.80 12.53
CA ASN A 27 -1.50 0.08 11.88
C ASN A 27 -1.09 -0.41 10.48
N PHE A 28 -0.31 0.38 9.74
CA PHE A 28 0.24 -0.04 8.45
C PHE A 28 1.24 -1.18 8.60
N ARG A 29 2.14 -1.11 9.58
CA ARG A 29 3.08 -2.18 9.89
C ARG A 29 2.37 -3.48 10.28
N ALA A 30 1.35 -3.39 11.13
CA ALA A 30 0.52 -4.53 11.52
C ALA A 30 -0.21 -5.11 10.30
N PHE A 31 -0.77 -4.25 9.44
CA PHE A 31 -1.44 -4.66 8.22
C PHE A 31 -0.51 -5.47 7.30
N ILE A 32 0.68 -4.95 6.97
CA ILE A 32 1.63 -5.65 6.08
C ILE A 32 2.29 -6.88 6.73
N ALA A 33 2.29 -6.97 8.06
CA ALA A 33 2.77 -8.13 8.81
C ALA A 33 1.72 -9.25 8.91
N HIS A 34 0.44 -8.93 8.71
CA HIS A 34 -0.66 -9.88 8.88
C HIS A 34 -0.51 -11.07 7.91
N PRO A 35 -0.65 -12.33 8.39
CA PRO A 35 -0.39 -13.53 7.57
C PRO A 35 -1.18 -13.57 6.26
N LYS A 36 -2.48 -13.28 6.30
CA LYS A 36 -3.34 -13.28 5.11
C LYS A 36 -2.94 -12.20 4.11
N VAL A 37 -2.45 -11.05 4.59
CA VAL A 37 -1.99 -9.95 3.75
C VAL A 37 -0.70 -10.36 3.05
N ARG A 38 0.24 -10.98 3.78
CA ARG A 38 1.46 -11.55 3.22
C ARG A 38 1.18 -12.66 2.20
N GLU A 39 0.21 -13.51 2.47
CA GLU A 39 -0.25 -14.55 1.54
C GLU A 39 -0.76 -13.92 0.23
N LEU A 40 -1.63 -12.91 0.32
CA LEU A 40 -2.13 -12.19 -0.86
C LEU A 40 -0.99 -11.54 -1.67
N PHE A 41 -0.03 -10.90 -1.00
CA PHE A 41 1.13 -10.33 -1.70
C PHE A 41 2.12 -11.40 -2.20
N GLY A 42 2.02 -12.64 -1.73
CA GLY A 42 2.74 -13.80 -2.24
C GLY A 42 2.11 -14.39 -3.50
N ASP A 43 0.80 -14.20 -3.69
CA ASP A 43 0.01 -14.74 -4.79
C ASP A 43 0.45 -14.14 -6.15
N PRO A 44 0.94 -14.97 -7.09
CA PRO A 44 1.35 -14.52 -8.43
C PRO A 44 0.22 -13.86 -9.22
N ASP A 45 -1.01 -14.36 -9.13
CA ASP A 45 -2.15 -13.83 -9.87
C ASP A 45 -2.53 -12.45 -9.34
N PHE A 46 -2.50 -12.30 -8.01
CA PHE A 46 -2.71 -10.99 -7.40
C PHE A 46 -1.63 -9.98 -7.82
N ARG A 47 -0.36 -10.42 -7.92
CA ARG A 47 0.73 -9.56 -8.40
C ARG A 47 0.52 -9.11 -9.84
N GLU A 48 0.06 -9.99 -10.73
CA GLU A 48 -0.24 -9.61 -12.11
C GLU A 48 -1.40 -8.60 -12.17
N VAL A 49 -2.46 -8.82 -11.38
CA VAL A 49 -3.56 -7.86 -11.27
C VAL A 49 -3.06 -6.51 -10.73
N ALA A 50 -2.23 -6.51 -9.69
CA ALA A 50 -1.68 -5.29 -9.09
C ALA A 50 -0.79 -4.49 -10.08
N LYS A 51 -0.04 -5.17 -10.96
CA LYS A 51 0.76 -4.51 -12.02
C LYS A 51 -0.09 -3.73 -13.02
N THR A 52 -1.34 -4.12 -13.24
CA THR A 52 -2.24 -3.41 -14.17
C THR A 52 -2.65 -2.04 -13.65
N GLN A 53 -2.46 -1.76 -12.35
CA GLN A 53 -2.94 -0.55 -11.66
C GLN A 53 -4.46 -0.31 -11.81
N ASP A 54 -5.22 -1.32 -12.25
CA ASP A 54 -6.66 -1.28 -12.38
C ASP A 54 -7.28 -1.60 -11.02
N PHE A 55 -7.69 -0.55 -10.30
CA PHE A 55 -8.31 -0.66 -8.99
C PHE A 55 -9.58 -1.52 -9.01
N SER A 56 -10.36 -1.50 -10.09
CA SER A 56 -11.57 -2.33 -10.19
C SER A 56 -11.21 -3.82 -10.20
N LYS A 57 -10.14 -4.20 -10.91
CA LYS A 57 -9.64 -5.59 -10.92
C LYS A 57 -9.05 -5.99 -9.57
N ILE A 58 -8.28 -5.11 -8.94
CA ILE A 58 -7.70 -5.36 -7.60
C ILE A 58 -8.81 -5.60 -6.57
N LEU A 59 -9.83 -4.74 -6.54
CA LEU A 59 -10.95 -4.85 -5.59
C LEU A 59 -11.83 -6.09 -5.83
N SER A 60 -11.87 -6.56 -7.07
CA SER A 60 -12.61 -7.77 -7.47
C SER A 60 -11.80 -9.06 -7.27
N HIS A 61 -10.50 -8.97 -6.97
CA HIS A 61 -9.66 -10.15 -6.78
C HIS A 61 -10.15 -10.97 -5.56
N PRO A 62 -10.36 -12.29 -5.69
CA PRO A 62 -10.88 -13.12 -4.59
C PRO A 62 -10.00 -13.07 -3.33
N GLY A 63 -8.68 -13.00 -3.51
CA GLY A 63 -7.73 -12.83 -2.41
C GLY A 63 -7.93 -11.50 -1.66
N PHE A 64 -8.21 -10.41 -2.38
CA PHE A 64 -8.49 -9.11 -1.75
C PHE A 64 -9.87 -9.08 -1.08
N ALA A 65 -10.88 -9.72 -1.68
CA ALA A 65 -12.20 -9.88 -1.05
C ALA A 65 -12.11 -10.63 0.29
N ARG A 66 -11.29 -11.69 0.36
CA ARG A 66 -11.02 -12.44 1.60
C ARG A 66 -10.37 -11.58 2.68
N LEU A 67 -9.45 -10.68 2.32
CA LEU A 67 -8.87 -9.73 3.29
C LEU A 67 -9.92 -8.79 3.88
N ARG A 68 -10.87 -8.31 3.08
CA ARG A 68 -11.93 -7.41 3.58
C ARG A 68 -12.93 -8.08 4.50
N GLN A 69 -13.09 -9.40 4.38
CA GLN A 69 -13.93 -10.19 5.26
C GLN A 69 -13.24 -10.56 6.57
N ASP A 70 -11.92 -10.42 6.65
CA ASP A 70 -11.18 -10.60 7.88
C ASP A 70 -11.36 -9.36 8.78
N PRO A 71 -11.94 -9.51 9.99
CA PRO A 71 -12.27 -8.36 10.84
C PRO A 71 -11.02 -7.65 11.38
N GLU A 72 -9.91 -8.36 11.58
CA GLU A 72 -8.66 -7.76 12.05
C GLU A 72 -8.04 -6.93 10.92
N VAL A 73 -7.96 -7.49 9.72
CA VAL A 73 -7.44 -6.78 8.55
C VAL A 73 -8.32 -5.59 8.19
N ALA A 74 -9.65 -5.75 8.22
CA ALA A 74 -10.60 -4.66 7.99
C ALA A 74 -10.46 -3.54 9.04
N GLY A 75 -10.28 -3.90 10.32
CA GLY A 75 -10.03 -2.96 11.40
C GLY A 75 -8.71 -2.20 11.23
N LEU A 76 -7.64 -2.88 10.81
CA LEU A 76 -6.36 -2.26 10.49
C LEU A 76 -6.49 -1.30 9.31
N MET A 77 -7.16 -1.71 8.23
CA MET A 77 -7.41 -0.85 7.05
C MET A 77 -8.18 0.42 7.41
N ALA A 78 -9.20 0.32 8.25
CA ALA A 78 -9.99 1.46 8.69
C ALA A 78 -9.19 2.46 9.56
N LYS A 79 -8.17 1.98 10.27
CA LYS A 79 -7.29 2.81 11.12
C LYS A 79 -6.11 3.42 10.36
N ILE A 80 -5.85 2.98 9.12
CA ILE A 80 -4.87 3.62 8.26
C ILE A 80 -5.49 4.92 7.72
N ASN A 81 -5.06 6.05 8.26
CA ASN A 81 -5.55 7.38 7.87
C ASN A 81 -4.79 7.92 6.65
N PRO A 82 -5.43 8.09 5.48
CA PRO A 82 -4.76 8.58 4.28
C PRO A 82 -4.15 9.97 4.45
N LYS A 83 -4.71 10.82 5.33
CA LYS A 83 -4.19 12.17 5.59
C LYS A 83 -2.87 12.14 6.36
N GLU A 84 -2.72 11.22 7.31
CA GLU A 84 -1.46 11.01 8.01
C GLU A 84 -0.36 10.51 7.07
N LEU A 85 -0.76 9.73 6.06
CA LEU A 85 0.16 9.20 5.06
C LEU A 85 0.62 10.29 4.09
N LEU A 86 -0.31 11.07 3.53
CA LEU A 86 0.01 12.08 2.52
C LEU A 86 0.69 13.34 3.08
N GLY A 87 0.78 13.46 4.41
CA GLY A 87 1.22 14.68 5.07
C GLY A 87 0.15 15.74 4.94
N GLY A 88 -0.67 15.88 5.98
CA GLY A 88 -1.51 17.07 6.14
C GLY A 88 -0.68 18.35 6.12
#